data_AF-A0A0G4MEJ2-F1
#
_entry.id   AF-A0A0G4MEJ2-F1
#
_cell.length_a   1.000
_cell.length_b   1.000
_cell.length_c   1.000
_cell.angle_alpha   90.00
_cell.angle_beta   90.00
_cell.angle_gamma   90.00
#
_symmetry.space_group_name_H-M   'P 1'
#
loop_
_entity.id
_entity.type
_entity.pdbx_description
1 polymer ?
#
loop_
_entity_poly.entity_id
_entity_poly.type
_entity_poly.pdbx_seq_one_letter_code
_entity_poly.pdbx_strand_id
1 'polypeptide(L)'
;EGGETGKVEALARELDGVTIIQKGGSDYISNGKTTLVVDLQGGKKRSGGQGDTLTGAIATFLGWRHAYLEGLWDRGDATLAEDELVGLAAFGGSAVTRMLATSLCKEGTEPT
;
A
#
# COMPACT_ATOMS: atom_id res chain seq x y z
N GLU A 1 -2.18 -20.88 13.98
CA GLU A 1 -1.31 -20.20 12.99
C GLU A 1 -2.06 -18.98 12.48
N GLY A 2 -1.53 -17.77 12.67
CA GLY A 2 -2.25 -16.51 12.36
C GLY A 2 -1.56 -15.26 12.93
N GLY A 3 -0.23 -15.27 12.98
CA GLY A 3 0.54 -14.44 13.91
C GLY A 3 0.53 -12.93 13.66
N GLU A 4 0.49 -12.49 12.39
CA GLU A 4 0.59 -11.08 12.01
C GLU A 4 -0.62 -10.58 11.19
N THR A 5 -1.03 -11.31 10.15
CA THR A 5 -2.23 -10.98 9.35
C THR A 5 -3.51 -10.93 10.19
N GLY A 6 -3.69 -11.91 11.09
CA GLY A 6 -4.85 -11.97 11.97
C GLY A 6 -4.96 -10.80 12.96
N LYS A 7 -3.83 -10.18 13.33
CA LYS A 7 -3.82 -9.00 14.22
C LYS A 7 -4.27 -7.74 13.48
N VAL A 8 -3.79 -7.56 12.25
CA VAL A 8 -4.17 -6.43 11.39
C VAL A 8 -5.64 -6.52 10.97
N GLU A 9 -6.13 -7.72 10.67
CA GLU A 9 -7.54 -7.95 10.38
C GLU A 9 -8.43 -7.63 11.58
N ALA A 10 -8.07 -8.12 12.77
CA ALA A 10 -8.81 -7.84 13.99
C ALA A 10 -8.84 -6.34 14.30
N LEU A 11 -7.71 -5.65 14.14
CA LEU A 11 -7.63 -4.21 14.34
C LEU A 11 -8.49 -3.42 13.33
N ALA A 12 -8.46 -3.82 12.05
CA ALA A 12 -9.28 -3.20 11.02
C ALA A 12 -10.79 -3.40 11.28
N ARG A 13 -11.18 -4.58 11.77
CA ARG A 13 -12.58 -4.85 12.19
C ARG A 13 -13.00 -4.01 13.39
N GLU A 14 -12.15 -3.88 14.39
CA GLU A 14 -12.43 -3.11 15.60
C GLU A 14 -12.58 -1.61 15.30
N LEU A 15 -11.88 -1.13 14.27
CA LEU A 15 -11.96 0.23 13.78
C LEU A 15 -13.02 0.41 12.67
N ASP A 16 -14.06 -0.44 12.64
CA ASP A 16 -15.20 -0.35 11.73
C ASP A 16 -14.86 -0.49 10.23
N GLY A 17 -13.87 -1.33 9.91
CA GLY A 17 -13.53 -1.68 8.53
C GLY A 17 -12.60 -0.71 7.80
N VAL A 18 -11.88 0.15 8.54
CA VAL A 18 -10.83 1.00 7.95
C VAL A 18 -9.69 0.16 7.34
N THR A 19 -9.06 0.69 6.29
CA THR A 19 -7.89 0.05 5.68
C THR A 19 -6.64 0.38 6.50
N ILE A 20 -5.99 -0.65 7.04
CA ILE A 20 -4.77 -0.55 7.83
C ILE A 20 -3.60 -1.10 7.05
N ILE A 21 -2.49 -0.36 7.05
CA ILE A 21 -1.20 -0.79 6.49
C ILE A 21 -0.23 -1.00 7.66
N GLN A 22 0.04 -2.26 8.00
CA GLN A 22 1.11 -2.61 8.94
C GLN A 22 2.40 -2.83 8.17
N LYS A 23 3.34 -1.90 8.33
CA LYS A 23 4.67 -1.99 7.72
C LYS A 23 5.58 -2.90 8.52
N GLY A 24 6.43 -3.66 7.83
CA GLY A 24 7.32 -4.63 8.47
C GLY A 24 8.37 -5.20 7.51
N GLY A 25 8.85 -6.42 7.81
CA GLY A 25 9.65 -7.19 6.84
C GLY A 25 8.87 -7.48 5.55
N SER A 26 7.55 -7.63 5.69
CA SER A 26 6.55 -7.58 4.62
C SER A 26 5.45 -6.61 5.07
N ASP A 27 4.81 -5.89 4.14
CA ASP A 27 3.73 -4.97 4.50
C ASP A 27 2.39 -5.71 4.38
N TYR A 28 1.58 -5.64 5.44
CA TYR A 28 0.25 -6.23 5.47
C TYR A 28 -0.80 -5.14 5.37
N ILE A 29 -1.73 -5.28 4.45
CA ILE A 29 -2.79 -4.32 4.19
C ILE A 29 -4.11 -5.02 4.40
N SER A 30 -4.95 -4.59 5.35
CA SER A 30 -6.26 -5.19 5.58
C SER A 30 -7.33 -4.16 5.82
N ASN A 31 -8.53 -4.46 5.31
CA ASN A 31 -9.77 -3.73 5.62
C ASN A 31 -10.68 -4.53 6.59
N GLY A 32 -10.15 -5.59 7.21
CA GLY A 32 -10.90 -6.48 8.10
C GLY A 32 -11.73 -7.56 7.39
N LYS A 33 -11.89 -7.50 6.06
CA LYS A 33 -12.51 -8.55 5.24
C LYS A 33 -11.49 -9.27 4.37
N THR A 34 -10.61 -8.50 3.75
CA THR A 34 -9.57 -8.96 2.83
C THR A 34 -8.22 -8.44 3.30
N THR A 35 -7.21 -9.30 3.24
CA THR A 35 -5.83 -8.95 3.58
C THR A 35 -4.91 -9.19 2.41
N LEU A 36 -4.20 -8.15 2.00
CA LEU A 36 -3.18 -8.17 0.97
C LEU A 36 -1.81 -8.19 1.65
N VAL A 37 -0.90 -8.98 1.08
CA VAL A 37 0.48 -9.06 1.54
C VAL A 37 1.38 -8.50 0.44
N VAL A 38 2.17 -7.49 0.79
CA VAL A 38 3.22 -6.97 -0.08
C VAL A 38 4.53 -7.59 0.40
N ASP A 39 5.08 -8.52 -0.38
CA ASP A 39 6.37 -9.17 -0.08
C ASP A 39 7.52 -8.69 -0.99
N LEU A 40 7.47 -7.42 -1.40
CA LEU A 40 8.49 -6.82 -2.25
C LEU A 40 9.72 -6.42 -1.43
N GLN A 41 10.88 -7.03 -1.66
CA GLN A 41 12.11 -6.67 -0.92
C GLN A 41 12.36 -5.15 -0.90
N GLY A 42 12.34 -4.56 0.30
CA GLY A 42 12.60 -3.13 0.52
C GLY A 42 14.06 -2.85 0.91
N GLY A 43 14.53 -1.64 0.64
CA GLY A 43 15.85 -1.19 1.07
C GLY A 43 15.96 -1.06 2.60
N LYS A 44 17.08 -1.46 3.19
CA LYS A 44 17.34 -1.41 4.65
C LYS A 44 17.56 0.01 5.21
N LYS A 45 17.57 1.03 4.36
CA LYS A 45 17.96 2.40 4.74
C LYS A 45 16.77 3.14 5.34
N ARG A 46 16.81 3.50 6.63
CA ARG A 46 15.85 4.41 7.30
C ARG A 46 16.19 5.87 6.99
N SER A 47 15.73 6.37 5.86
CA SER A 47 15.56 7.81 5.64
C SER A 47 14.29 8.30 6.35
N GLY A 48 14.36 9.45 7.03
CA GLY A 48 13.25 10.02 7.82
C GLY A 48 11.97 10.32 7.03
N GLY A 49 12.02 10.36 5.69
CA GLY A 49 10.90 10.71 4.81
C GLY A 49 10.19 9.53 4.13
N GLN A 50 10.49 8.28 4.46
CA GLN A 50 9.82 7.12 3.82
C GLN A 50 8.30 7.07 4.08
N GLY A 51 7.85 7.60 5.22
CA GLY A 51 6.42 7.72 5.51
C GLY A 51 5.73 8.74 4.60
N ASP A 52 6.41 9.84 4.27
CA ASP A 52 5.87 10.92 3.47
C ASP A 52 5.72 10.51 2.00
N THR A 53 6.73 9.80 1.46
CA THR A 53 6.64 9.24 0.11
C THR A 53 5.51 8.22 0.00
N LEU A 54 5.34 7.35 1.01
CA LEU A 54 4.27 6.37 1.04
C LEU A 54 2.89 7.02 1.06
N THR A 55 2.68 7.95 1.99
CA THR A 55 1.40 8.63 2.15
C THR A 55 1.07 9.48 0.92
N GLY A 56 2.06 10.14 0.31
CA GLY A 56 1.91 10.87 -0.95
C GLY A 56 1.55 9.98 -2.14
N ALA A 57 2.18 8.80 -2.27
CA ALA A 57 1.84 7.84 -3.30
C ALA A 57 0.41 7.28 -3.11
N ILE A 58 0.04 6.90 -1.89
CA ILE A 58 -1.31 6.44 -1.56
C ILE A 58 -2.35 7.52 -1.86
N ALA A 59 -2.11 8.75 -1.43
CA ALA A 59 -3.01 9.88 -1.69
C ALA A 59 -3.22 10.10 -3.20
N THR A 60 -2.17 9.95 -4.00
CA THR A 60 -2.26 10.03 -5.47
C THR A 60 -3.15 8.93 -6.04
N PHE A 61 -2.94 7.67 -5.60
CA PHE A 61 -3.79 6.55 -6.04
C PHE A 61 -5.24 6.68 -5.58
N LEU A 62 -5.48 7.24 -4.39
CA LEU A 62 -6.84 7.55 -3.91
C LEU A 62 -7.50 8.66 -4.74
N GLY A 63 -6.73 9.66 -5.18
CA GLY A 63 -7.21 10.67 -6.13
C GLY A 63 -7.61 10.06 -7.47
N TRP A 64 -6.81 9.14 -8.00
CA TRP A 64 -7.17 8.39 -9.21
C TRP A 64 -8.37 7.47 -9.00
N ARG A 65 -8.50 6.83 -7.83
CA ARG A 65 -9.73 6.10 -7.46
C ARG A 65 -10.95 7.01 -7.51
N HIS A 66 -10.86 8.22 -6.95
CA HIS A 66 -11.99 9.16 -6.94
C HIS A 66 -12.39 9.57 -8.36
N ALA A 67 -11.42 9.98 -9.18
CA ALA A 67 -11.67 10.32 -10.58
C ALA A 67 -12.16 9.11 -11.42
N TYR A 68 -11.69 7.91 -11.09
CA TYR A 68 -12.23 6.67 -11.65
C TYR A 68 -13.70 6.56 -11.27
N LEU A 69 -14.08 6.61 -9.98
CA LEU A 69 -15.47 6.51 -9.52
C LEU A 69 -16.40 7.58 -10.12
N GLU A 70 -15.92 8.81 -10.29
CA GLU A 70 -16.66 9.90 -10.96
C GLU A 70 -16.84 9.69 -12.47
N GLY A 71 -16.19 8.69 -13.06
CA GLY A 71 -16.32 8.38 -14.49
C GLY A 71 -15.57 9.35 -15.39
N LEU A 72 -14.48 9.95 -14.88
CA LEU A 72 -13.65 10.89 -15.65
C LEU A 72 -12.96 10.23 -16.85
N TRP A 73 -12.72 8.91 -16.77
CA TRP A 73 -12.12 8.10 -17.84
C TRP A 73 -13.09 7.05 -18.34
N ASP A 74 -12.97 6.69 -19.62
CA ASP A 74 -13.71 5.56 -20.19
C ASP A 74 -13.20 4.24 -19.60
N ARG A 75 -14.09 3.52 -18.93
CA ARG A 75 -13.76 2.35 -18.08
C ARG A 75 -14.09 1.03 -18.76
N GLY A 76 -14.75 1.06 -19.93
CA GLY A 76 -15.41 -0.11 -20.51
C GLY A 76 -16.40 -0.75 -19.52
N ASP A 77 -16.60 -2.07 -19.62
CA ASP A 77 -17.49 -2.83 -18.73
C ASP A 77 -16.86 -3.23 -17.38
N ALA A 78 -15.62 -2.82 -17.10
CA ALA A 78 -14.93 -3.20 -15.87
C ALA A 78 -15.42 -2.33 -14.70
N THR A 79 -16.24 -2.92 -13.81
CA THR A 79 -16.63 -2.30 -12.54
C THR A 79 -15.85 -2.91 -11.39
N LEU A 80 -14.91 -2.15 -10.83
CA LEU A 80 -14.21 -2.53 -9.59
C LEU A 80 -14.98 -2.03 -8.38
N ALA A 81 -15.04 -2.84 -7.32
CA ALA A 81 -15.71 -2.46 -6.08
C ALA A 81 -14.91 -1.37 -5.34
N GLU A 82 -15.63 -0.51 -4.61
CA GLU A 82 -15.03 0.65 -3.94
C GLU A 82 -13.96 0.30 -2.91
N ASP A 83 -14.17 -0.81 -2.19
CA ASP A 83 -13.28 -1.37 -1.17
C ASP A 83 -12.05 -2.04 -1.80
N GLU A 84 -12.23 -2.71 -2.93
CA GLU A 84 -11.14 -3.29 -3.72
C GLU A 84 -10.19 -2.19 -4.23
N LEU A 85 -10.73 -1.07 -4.71
CA LEU A 85 -9.95 0.08 -5.18
C LEU A 85 -9.10 0.72 -4.06
N VAL A 86 -9.61 0.76 -2.82
CA VAL A 86 -8.82 1.25 -1.67
C VAL A 86 -7.67 0.29 -1.35
N GLY A 87 -7.93 -1.02 -1.38
CA GLY A 87 -6.89 -2.04 -1.23
C GLY A 87 -5.80 -1.92 -2.30
N LEU A 88 -6.18 -1.70 -3.56
CA LEU A 88 -5.25 -1.49 -4.68
C LEU A 88 -4.43 -0.21 -4.53
N ALA A 89 -5.03 0.90 -4.10
CA ALA A 89 -4.32 2.15 -3.87
C ALA A 89 -3.27 2.01 -2.74
N ALA A 90 -3.63 1.33 -1.66
CA ALA A 90 -2.73 1.02 -0.56
C ALA A 90 -1.58 0.09 -1.00
N PHE A 91 -1.90 -0.95 -1.78
CA PHE A 91 -0.91 -1.87 -2.34
C PHE A 91 0.07 -1.16 -3.26
N GLY A 92 -0.42 -0.34 -4.18
CA GLY A 92 0.40 0.45 -5.10
C GLY A 92 1.34 1.40 -4.36
N GLY A 93 0.83 2.10 -3.34
CA GLY A 93 1.65 3.01 -2.52
C GLY A 93 2.78 2.28 -1.77
N SER A 94 2.46 1.14 -1.15
CA SER A 94 3.47 0.30 -0.48
C SER A 94 4.52 -0.20 -1.48
N ALA A 95 4.09 -0.74 -2.63
CA ALA A 95 4.99 -1.25 -3.67
C ALA A 95 5.96 -0.19 -4.19
N VAL A 96 5.47 1.01 -4.52
CA VAL A 96 6.29 2.14 -5.00
C VAL A 96 7.33 2.52 -3.95
N THR A 97 6.92 2.64 -2.68
CA THR A 97 7.83 3.04 -1.60
C THR A 97 8.94 2.01 -1.39
N ARG A 98 8.61 0.72 -1.44
CA ARG A 98 9.61 -0.36 -1.29
C ARG A 98 10.56 -0.42 -2.48
N MET A 99 10.07 -0.21 -3.71
CA MET A 99 10.91 -0.15 -4.90
C MET A 99 11.89 1.03 -4.84
N LEU A 100 11.42 2.21 -4.45
CA LEU A 100 12.27 3.40 -4.28
C LEU A 100 13.35 3.17 -3.21
N ALA A 101 12.98 2.58 -2.06
CA ALA A 101 13.93 2.24 -1.02
C ALA A 101 15.02 1.27 -1.52
N THR A 102 14.64 0.29 -2.36
CA THR A 102 15.58 -0.69 -2.93
C THR A 102 16.53 -0.07 -3.96
N SER A 103 16.03 0.77 -4.87
CA SER A 103 16.88 1.45 -5.85
C SER A 103 17.88 2.41 -5.19
N LEU A 104 17.44 3.22 -4.23
CA LEU A 104 18.32 4.13 -3.47
C LEU A 104 19.39 3.38 -2.66
N CYS A 105 19.09 2.17 -2.19
CA CYS A 105 20.06 1.36 -1.48
C CYS A 105 21.13 0.77 -2.42
N LYS A 106 20.79 0.54 -3.70
CA LYS A 106 21.73 0.06 -4.73
C LYS A 106 22.65 1.19 -5.23
N GLU A 107 22.12 2.39 -5.46
CA GLU A 107 22.91 3.55 -5.87
C GLU A 107 23.93 3.99 -4.81
N GLY A 108 23.64 3.78 -3.51
CA GLY A 108 24.59 4.05 -2.43
C GLY A 108 25.73 3.04 -2.28
N THR A 109 25.78 1.99 -3.11
CA THR A 109 26.79 0.92 -3.05
C THR A 109 27.71 0.86 -4.26
N GLU A 110 27.55 1.73 -5.26
CA GLU A 110 28.56 1.90 -6.30
C GLU A 110 29.75 2.69 -5.74
N PRO A 111 30.98 2.13 -5.74
CA PRO A 111 32.16 2.86 -5.32
C PRO A 111 32.53 3.91 -6.37
N THR A 112 32.55 5.18 -5.97
CA THR A 112 33.25 6.27 -6.68
C THR A 112 34.75 6.04 -6.72
#